data_AF-A0A943GC46-F1
#
_entry.id   AF-A0A943GC46-F1
#
_cell.length_a   1.000
_cell.length_b   1.000
_cell.length_c   1.000
_cell.angle_alpha   90.00
_cell.angle_beta   90.00
_cell.angle_gamma   90.00
#
_symmetry.space_group_name_H-M   'P 1'
#
loop_
_entity.id
_entity.type
_entity.pdbx_description
1 polymer ?
#
loop_
_entity_poly.entity_id
_entity_poly.type
_entity_poly.pdbx_seq_one_letter_code
_entity_poly.pdbx_strand_id
1 'polypeptide(L)'
;MKNNYFHRYYLFSCLGVLVASCYPLFMGARVITDMVSDGTVMQENYPKYIIPYTPICLAILAGVLLLPLCIKRFKQLALVGGSAASVGVFFFFEILFEQKVIVTTADRMVTLENWQMYMCYLPSKATYATKTAVEILMGEYTPAFKLHFYMISVVLILSILNCLYGFGQIIISREKKRLKSLIVQSICVLMFLGLCILACFTAFFRDGKILVSPLSAALMGVYFILFGVTVGSYVGSLFLGKRKLFAVYIPAIISSIMTFLMYVGETILLHGYLYRFGKGFFFESVPGIILAPVDFWIILASGCVTILIFKLLNRKKASVQ
;
A
#
# COMPACT_ATOMS: atom_id res chain seq x y z
N MET A 1 8.10 36.21 2.42
CA MET A 1 8.53 35.81 3.78
C MET A 1 9.33 34.52 3.70
N LYS A 2 10.66 34.59 3.91
CA LYS A 2 11.56 33.43 3.94
C LYS A 2 11.30 32.67 5.24
N ASN A 3 10.32 31.77 5.24
CA ASN A 3 9.96 31.02 6.44
C ASN A 3 11.04 29.95 6.70
N ASN A 4 12.10 30.31 7.43
CA ASN A 4 13.22 29.42 7.75
C ASN A 4 12.76 28.10 8.39
N TYR A 5 11.64 28.11 9.12
CA TYR A 5 11.04 26.90 9.69
C TYR A 5 10.47 25.97 8.62
N PHE A 6 9.80 26.50 7.60
CA PHE A 6 9.28 25.70 6.50
C PHE A 6 10.43 25.13 5.65
N HIS A 7 11.48 25.90 5.42
CA HIS A 7 12.66 25.40 4.69
C HIS A 7 13.37 24.26 5.43
N ARG A 8 13.55 24.39 6.75
CA ARG A 8 14.08 23.31 7.59
C ARG A 8 13.17 22.07 7.56
N TYR A 9 11.85 22.26 7.71
CA TYR A 9 10.89 21.15 7.64
C TYR A 9 10.93 20.43 6.30
N TYR A 10 10.96 21.17 5.19
CA TYR A 10 11.09 20.63 3.85
C TYR A 10 12.40 19.82 3.71
N LEU A 11 13.52 20.38 4.14
CA LEU A 11 14.82 19.70 4.09
C LEU A 11 14.81 18.39 4.89
N PHE A 12 14.29 18.41 6.11
CA PHE A 12 14.16 17.20 6.94
C PHE A 12 13.18 16.19 6.35
N SER A 13 12.11 16.65 5.69
CA SER A 13 11.16 15.76 5.00
C SER A 13 11.81 15.08 3.79
N CYS A 14 12.56 15.83 2.97
CA CYS A 14 13.33 15.27 1.86
C CYS A 14 14.37 14.26 2.36
N LEU A 15 15.15 14.63 3.39
CA LEU A 15 16.17 13.75 3.96
C LEU A 15 15.54 12.48 4.56
N GLY A 16 14.44 12.63 5.30
CA GLY A 16 13.73 11.49 5.90
C GLY A 16 13.19 10.52 4.84
N VAL A 17 12.58 11.04 3.78
CA VAL A 17 12.11 10.20 2.67
C VAL A 17 13.27 9.55 1.93
N LEU A 18 14.37 10.26 1.70
CA LEU A 18 15.56 9.72 1.05
C LEU A 18 16.16 8.56 1.86
N VAL A 19 16.32 8.75 3.17
CA VAL A 19 16.82 7.70 4.09
C VAL A 19 15.89 6.49 4.08
N ALA A 20 14.58 6.71 4.23
CA ALA A 20 13.59 5.63 4.21
C ALA A 20 13.54 4.89 2.86
N SER A 21 13.90 5.57 1.77
CA SER A 21 13.90 5.03 0.41
C SER A 21 15.25 4.45 -0.02
N CYS A 22 16.29 4.55 0.79
CA CYS A 22 17.65 4.20 0.41
C CYS A 22 17.77 2.75 -0.09
N TYR A 23 17.18 1.80 0.64
CA TYR A 23 17.26 0.39 0.29
C TYR A 23 16.53 0.05 -1.03
N PRO A 24 15.23 0.39 -1.22
CA PRO A 24 14.57 0.12 -2.51
C PRO A 24 15.22 0.85 -3.69
N LEU A 25 15.73 2.07 -3.48
CA LEU A 25 16.41 2.82 -4.55
C LEU A 25 17.75 2.19 -4.92
N PHE A 26 18.54 1.76 -3.94
CA PHE A 26 19.80 1.06 -4.17
C PHE A 26 19.58 -0.23 -4.96
N MET A 27 18.57 -1.02 -4.57
CA MET A 27 18.24 -2.25 -5.29
C MET A 27 17.77 -1.99 -6.72
N GLY A 28 16.95 -0.96 -6.94
CA GLY A 28 16.57 -0.55 -8.30
C GLY A 28 17.74 -0.08 -9.15
N ALA A 29 18.67 0.70 -8.56
CA ALA A 29 19.87 1.14 -9.25
C ALA A 29 20.78 -0.03 -9.64
N ARG A 30 20.91 -1.04 -8.77
CA ARG A 30 21.64 -2.27 -9.10
C ARG A 30 21.03 -2.97 -10.30
N VAL A 31 19.71 -3.16 -10.34
CA VAL A 31 19.01 -3.75 -11.50
C VAL A 31 19.22 -2.96 -12.78
N ILE A 32 19.19 -1.62 -12.72
CA ILE A 32 19.49 -0.81 -13.90
C ILE A 32 20.95 -0.99 -14.33
N THR A 33 21.89 -1.06 -13.38
CA THR A 33 23.32 -1.25 -13.67
C THR A 33 23.58 -2.59 -14.33
N ASP A 34 22.98 -3.67 -13.82
CA ASP A 34 23.05 -5.01 -14.39
C ASP A 34 22.43 -5.02 -15.80
N MET A 35 21.27 -4.36 -16.00
CA MET A 35 20.65 -4.19 -17.32
C MET A 35 21.51 -3.41 -18.32
N VAL A 36 22.24 -2.39 -17.88
CA VAL A 36 23.11 -1.58 -18.75
C VAL A 36 24.41 -2.31 -19.09
N SER A 37 24.97 -3.03 -18.13
CA SER A 37 26.27 -3.71 -18.27
C SER A 37 26.13 -5.04 -19.02
N ASP A 38 25.12 -5.82 -18.65
CA ASP A 38 24.98 -7.22 -19.08
C ASP A 38 23.77 -7.41 -20.02
N GLY A 39 23.00 -6.35 -20.30
CA GLY A 39 21.78 -6.39 -21.11
C GLY A 39 20.60 -7.12 -20.45
N THR A 40 20.84 -7.79 -19.31
CA THR A 40 19.90 -8.64 -18.59
C THR A 40 20.25 -8.69 -17.11
N VAL A 41 19.30 -9.05 -16.26
CA VAL A 41 19.54 -9.33 -14.84
C VAL A 41 19.46 -10.83 -14.60
N MET A 42 20.50 -11.42 -14.02
CA MET A 42 20.45 -12.83 -13.61
C MET A 42 19.42 -13.00 -12.49
N GLN A 43 18.59 -14.05 -12.57
CA GLN A 43 17.55 -14.35 -11.58
C GLN A 43 18.10 -14.37 -10.13
N GLU A 44 19.28 -14.94 -9.94
CA GLU A 44 19.93 -15.06 -8.62
C GLU A 44 20.32 -13.70 -8.03
N ASN A 45 20.63 -12.75 -8.91
CA ASN A 45 20.99 -11.39 -8.56
C ASN A 45 19.79 -10.44 -8.52
N TYR A 46 18.64 -10.85 -9.07
CA TYR A 46 17.42 -10.05 -9.05
C TYR A 46 16.94 -9.87 -7.60
N PRO A 47 17.02 -8.66 -7.04
CA PRO A 47 16.56 -8.43 -5.69
C PRO A 47 15.06 -8.66 -5.65
N LYS A 48 14.64 -9.66 -4.86
CA LYS A 48 13.22 -9.75 -4.51
C LYS A 48 12.81 -8.37 -3.97
N TYR A 49 11.67 -7.86 -4.43
CA TYR A 49 11.02 -6.66 -3.89
C TYR A 49 11.55 -5.28 -4.38
N ILE A 50 12.03 -5.17 -5.62
CA ILE A 50 12.18 -3.85 -6.31
C ILE A 50 10.83 -3.26 -6.70
N ILE A 51 9.93 -4.09 -7.20
CA ILE A 51 8.59 -3.67 -7.64
C ILE A 51 7.58 -4.14 -6.58
N PRO A 52 6.69 -3.26 -6.07
CA PRO A 52 6.47 -1.85 -6.47
C PRO A 52 7.26 -0.82 -5.65
N TYR A 53 8.20 -1.22 -4.79
CA TYR A 53 8.83 -0.33 -3.80
C TYR A 53 9.73 0.75 -4.38
N THR A 54 10.53 0.46 -5.41
CA THR A 54 11.36 1.46 -6.10
C THR A 54 10.48 2.51 -6.79
N PRO A 55 9.44 2.12 -7.58
CA PRO A 55 8.47 3.08 -8.10
C PRO A 55 7.74 3.90 -7.02
N ILE A 56 7.34 3.29 -5.90
CA ILE A 56 6.74 4.02 -4.75
C ILE A 56 7.72 5.06 -4.20
N CYS A 57 8.98 4.68 -3.98
CA CYS A 57 10.02 5.57 -3.46
C CYS A 57 10.27 6.76 -4.41
N LEU A 58 10.37 6.50 -5.72
CA LEU A 58 10.53 7.54 -6.74
C LEU A 58 9.31 8.48 -6.77
N ALA A 59 8.09 7.93 -6.68
CA ALA A 59 6.86 8.70 -6.61
C ALA A 59 6.79 9.61 -5.38
N ILE A 60 7.11 9.08 -4.19
CA ILE A 60 7.11 9.88 -2.96
C ILE A 60 8.20 10.95 -3.03
N LEU A 61 9.42 10.63 -3.46
CA LEU A 61 10.49 11.61 -3.62
C LEU A 61 10.09 12.74 -4.57
N ALA A 62 9.53 12.41 -5.74
CA ALA A 62 9.01 13.40 -6.67
C ALA A 62 7.93 14.27 -6.01
N GLY A 63 6.97 13.66 -5.31
CA GLY A 63 5.89 14.36 -4.60
C GLY A 63 6.38 15.32 -3.52
N VAL A 64 7.41 14.93 -2.76
CA VAL A 64 8.05 15.78 -1.75
C VAL A 64 8.86 16.88 -2.40
N LEU A 65 9.65 16.60 -3.44
CA LEU A 65 10.42 17.62 -4.13
C LEU A 65 9.53 18.69 -4.77
N LEU A 66 8.36 18.29 -5.27
CA LEU A 66 7.35 19.20 -5.82
C LEU A 66 6.55 19.96 -4.75
N LEU A 67 6.64 19.58 -3.47
CA LEU A 67 5.89 20.18 -2.36
C LEU A 67 5.98 21.72 -2.29
N PRO A 68 7.16 22.37 -2.29
CA PRO A 68 7.24 23.83 -2.26
C PRO A 68 6.62 24.49 -3.50
N LEU A 69 6.77 23.88 -4.68
CA LEU A 69 6.21 24.38 -5.94
C LEU A 69 4.68 24.27 -5.94
N CYS A 70 4.16 23.12 -5.53
CA CYS A 70 2.72 22.84 -5.44
C CYS A 70 2.04 23.78 -4.43
N ILE A 71 2.63 23.96 -3.25
CA ILE A 71 2.08 24.88 -2.23
C ILE A 71 2.08 26.32 -2.73
N LYS A 72 3.14 26.76 -3.43
CA LYS A 72 3.24 28.12 -3.97
C LYS A 72 2.22 28.37 -5.10
N ARG A 73 2.04 27.41 -6.01
CA ARG A 73 1.23 27.58 -7.23
C ARG A 73 -0.25 27.24 -7.04
N PHE A 74 -0.55 26.17 -6.34
CA PHE A 74 -1.92 25.61 -6.26
C PHE A 74 -2.62 25.85 -4.91
N LYS A 75 -1.93 26.39 -3.91
CA LYS A 75 -2.46 26.71 -2.56
C LYS A 75 -3.30 25.54 -1.99
N GLN A 76 -4.62 25.63 -2.03
CA GLN A 76 -5.55 24.62 -1.50
C GLN A 76 -5.58 23.32 -2.32
N LEU A 77 -5.23 23.37 -3.61
CA LEU A 77 -5.14 22.21 -4.51
C LEU A 77 -3.74 21.61 -4.57
N ALA A 78 -2.78 22.12 -3.77
CA ALA A 78 -1.39 21.65 -3.76
C ALA A 78 -1.28 20.15 -3.49
N LEU A 79 -2.10 19.63 -2.56
CA LEU A 79 -2.15 18.21 -2.27
C LEU A 79 -2.66 17.40 -3.47
N VAL A 80 -3.72 17.85 -4.12
CA VAL A 80 -4.32 17.14 -5.27
C VAL A 80 -3.32 17.08 -6.43
N GLY A 81 -2.71 18.21 -6.77
CA GLY A 81 -1.71 18.28 -7.84
C GLY A 81 -0.47 17.45 -7.53
N GLY A 82 0.07 17.55 -6.31
CA GLY A 82 1.24 16.78 -5.88
C GLY A 82 0.98 15.28 -5.86
N SER A 83 -0.18 14.86 -5.34
CA SER A 83 -0.60 13.46 -5.33
C SER A 83 -0.82 12.91 -6.74
N ALA A 84 -1.50 13.65 -7.62
CA ALA A 84 -1.72 13.22 -9.01
C ALA A 84 -0.40 13.06 -9.77
N ALA A 85 0.52 14.02 -9.63
CA ALA A 85 1.85 13.92 -10.23
C ALA A 85 2.62 12.71 -9.70
N SER A 86 2.59 12.46 -8.39
CA SER A 86 3.29 11.33 -7.76
C SER A 86 2.73 9.97 -8.19
N VAL A 87 1.40 9.84 -8.29
CA VAL A 87 0.76 8.64 -8.82
C VAL A 87 1.10 8.43 -10.29
N GLY A 88 1.19 9.49 -11.09
CA GLY A 88 1.68 9.42 -12.47
C GLY A 88 3.13 8.93 -12.56
N VAL A 89 4.01 9.43 -11.68
CA VAL A 89 5.40 8.98 -11.57
C VAL A 89 5.47 7.50 -11.19
N PHE A 90 4.63 7.05 -10.24
CA PHE A 90 4.55 5.65 -9.85
C PHE A 90 4.24 4.75 -11.05
N PHE A 91 3.15 5.01 -11.77
CA PHE A 91 2.77 4.18 -12.92
C PHE A 91 3.77 4.29 -14.08
N PHE A 92 4.36 5.46 -14.31
CA PHE A 92 5.39 5.62 -15.33
C PHE A 92 6.59 4.71 -15.07
N PHE A 93 7.13 4.73 -13.85
CA PHE A 93 8.28 3.88 -13.51
C PHE A 93 7.89 2.41 -13.43
N GLU A 94 6.72 2.08 -12.89
CA GLU A 94 6.20 0.70 -12.86
C GLU A 94 6.20 0.10 -14.28
N ILE A 95 5.56 0.78 -15.24
CA ILE A 95 5.48 0.32 -16.64
C ILE A 95 6.88 0.26 -17.27
N LEU A 96 7.74 1.25 -16.98
CA LEU A 96 9.10 1.28 -17.51
C LEU A 96 9.92 0.07 -17.04
N PHE A 97 9.91 -0.22 -15.75
CA PHE A 97 10.62 -1.38 -15.20
C PHE A 97 10.05 -2.69 -15.75
N GLU A 98 8.72 -2.83 -15.83
CA GLU A 98 8.06 -4.03 -16.35
C GLU A 98 8.44 -4.34 -17.81
N GLN A 99 8.47 -3.32 -18.67
CA GLN A 99 8.71 -3.49 -20.10
C GLN A 99 10.20 -3.55 -20.48
N LYS A 100 11.07 -2.89 -19.71
CA LYS A 100 12.49 -2.70 -20.08
C LYS A 100 13.44 -3.62 -19.35
N VAL A 101 13.09 -4.13 -18.17
CA VAL A 101 13.96 -5.08 -17.46
C VAL A 101 13.78 -6.47 -18.05
N ILE A 102 14.88 -7.12 -18.42
CA ILE A 102 14.93 -8.50 -18.90
C ILE A 102 15.63 -9.33 -17.84
N VAL A 103 14.97 -10.39 -17.39
CA VAL A 103 15.51 -11.35 -16.42
C VAL A 103 15.92 -12.62 -17.16
N THR A 104 17.16 -13.05 -16.95
CA THR A 104 17.69 -14.29 -17.51
C THR A 104 17.62 -15.40 -16.49
N THR A 105 16.99 -16.51 -16.86
CA THR A 105 17.07 -17.80 -16.16
C THR A 105 18.00 -18.75 -16.92
N ALA A 106 18.43 -19.85 -16.30
CA ALA A 106 19.43 -20.78 -16.85
C ALA A 106 19.17 -21.24 -18.31
N ASP A 107 17.90 -21.24 -18.76
CA ASP A 107 17.51 -21.70 -20.08
C ASP A 107 16.85 -20.63 -20.98
N ARG A 108 16.49 -19.42 -20.47
CA ARG A 108 15.72 -18.41 -21.23
C ARG A 108 15.94 -16.97 -20.75
N MET A 109 15.89 -16.02 -21.69
CA MET A 109 15.72 -14.59 -21.41
C MET A 109 14.23 -14.24 -21.48
N VAL A 110 13.68 -13.65 -20.42
CA VAL A 110 12.27 -13.24 -20.35
C VAL A 110 12.16 -11.82 -19.80
N THR A 111 11.17 -11.04 -20.24
CA THR A 111 10.91 -9.72 -19.63
C THR A 111 10.56 -9.88 -18.15
N LEU A 112 10.77 -8.84 -17.36
CA LEU A 112 10.48 -8.85 -15.92
C LEU A 112 9.00 -9.13 -15.64
N GLU A 113 8.10 -8.59 -16.46
CA GLU A 113 6.68 -8.93 -16.43
C GLU A 113 6.46 -10.44 -16.56
N ASN A 114 7.10 -11.07 -17.54
CA ASN A 114 7.00 -12.51 -17.78
C ASN A 114 7.73 -13.34 -16.73
N TRP A 115 8.77 -12.81 -16.09
CA TRP A 115 9.49 -13.49 -15.01
C TRP A 115 8.75 -13.44 -13.67
N GLN A 116 8.13 -12.30 -13.33
CA GLN A 116 7.23 -12.20 -12.18
C GLN A 116 6.08 -13.22 -12.28
N MET A 117 5.65 -13.54 -13.50
CA MET A 117 4.73 -14.64 -13.83
C MET A 117 5.32 -16.01 -13.45
N TYR A 118 6.58 -16.27 -13.78
CA TYR A 118 7.25 -17.55 -13.57
C TYR A 118 7.61 -17.84 -12.09
N MET A 119 7.87 -16.81 -11.28
CA MET A 119 8.12 -16.99 -9.84
C MET A 119 6.87 -17.37 -9.05
N CYS A 120 5.68 -17.23 -9.63
CA CYS A 120 4.44 -17.79 -9.10
C CYS A 120 4.23 -19.26 -9.49
N TYR A 121 5.03 -19.80 -10.41
CA TYR A 121 4.87 -21.13 -11.02
C TYR A 121 5.68 -22.24 -10.32
N LEU A 122 6.77 -21.94 -9.60
CA LEU A 122 7.67 -22.98 -9.07
C LEU A 122 7.62 -23.12 -7.53
N PRO A 123 7.13 -24.26 -7.00
CA PRO A 123 7.61 -24.75 -5.72
C PRO A 123 8.97 -25.43 -5.96
N SER A 124 9.98 -25.04 -5.21
CA SER A 124 11.18 -25.87 -5.06
C SER A 124 10.75 -27.20 -4.43
N LYS A 125 10.62 -28.25 -5.25
CA LYS A 125 10.34 -29.65 -4.88
C LYS A 125 9.03 -29.88 -4.12
N ALA A 126 7.94 -30.22 -4.81
CA ALA A 126 6.87 -31.02 -4.20
C ALA A 126 6.03 -31.78 -5.25
N THR A 127 5.76 -33.04 -4.92
CA THR A 127 5.06 -34.06 -5.68
C THR A 127 3.62 -33.66 -6.04
N TYR A 128 3.22 -33.96 -7.27
CA TYR A 128 1.90 -33.73 -7.86
C TYR A 128 0.81 -34.58 -7.19
N ALA A 129 0.04 -34.00 -6.27
CA ALA A 129 -1.31 -34.46 -5.95
C ALA A 129 -2.02 -33.42 -5.07
N THR A 130 -3.15 -32.89 -5.54
CA THR A 130 -4.08 -31.90 -4.93
C THR A 130 -3.74 -30.42 -5.14
N LYS A 131 -4.67 -29.70 -5.79
CA LYS A 131 -4.51 -28.32 -6.27
C LYS A 131 -4.01 -27.36 -5.19
N THR A 132 -2.77 -26.91 -5.31
CA THR A 132 -2.13 -25.94 -4.40
C THR A 132 -2.38 -24.50 -4.85
N ALA A 133 -2.18 -23.51 -3.97
CA ALA A 133 -2.25 -22.09 -4.35
C ALA A 133 -1.29 -21.75 -5.51
N VAL A 134 -0.23 -22.56 -5.69
CA VAL A 134 0.69 -22.52 -6.82
C VAL A 134 -0.01 -22.91 -8.12
N GLU A 135 -0.84 -23.96 -8.13
CA GLU A 135 -1.59 -24.37 -9.33
C GLU A 135 -2.65 -23.34 -9.77
N ILE A 136 -3.22 -22.63 -8.80
CA ILE A 136 -4.17 -21.54 -9.03
C ILE A 136 -3.47 -20.32 -9.65
N LEU A 137 -2.20 -20.08 -9.30
CA LEU A 137 -1.38 -19.03 -9.91
C LEU A 137 -0.89 -19.37 -11.34
N MET A 138 -1.17 -20.58 -11.85
CA MET A 138 -0.83 -21.01 -13.22
C MET A 138 -1.85 -20.58 -14.29
N GLY A 139 -2.88 -19.81 -13.94
CA GLY A 139 -3.90 -19.35 -14.89
C GLY A 139 -3.39 -18.29 -15.89
N GLU A 140 -4.10 -18.13 -17.01
CA GLU A 140 -3.77 -17.18 -18.07
C GLU A 140 -3.69 -15.75 -17.54
N TYR A 141 -2.63 -15.04 -17.96
CA TYR A 141 -2.31 -13.67 -17.56
C TYR A 141 -3.53 -12.74 -17.59
N THR A 142 -3.78 -12.04 -16.48
CA THR A 142 -4.62 -10.85 -16.46
C THR A 142 -3.89 -9.70 -15.72
N PRO A 143 -3.83 -8.48 -16.28
CA PRO A 143 -3.28 -7.30 -15.58
C PRO A 143 -3.96 -7.04 -14.22
N ALA A 144 -5.16 -7.59 -14.04
CA ALA A 144 -5.93 -7.56 -12.81
C ALA A 144 -5.19 -8.21 -11.62
N PHE A 145 -4.24 -9.13 -11.87
CA PHE A 145 -3.39 -9.74 -10.84
C PHE A 145 -2.61 -8.72 -10.00
N LYS A 146 -2.21 -7.58 -10.60
CA LYS A 146 -1.44 -6.53 -9.91
C LYS A 146 -2.32 -5.53 -9.17
N LEU A 147 -3.65 -5.60 -9.31
CA LEU A 147 -4.60 -4.68 -8.70
C LEU A 147 -4.43 -4.62 -7.17
N HIS A 148 -4.19 -5.77 -6.53
CA HIS A 148 -3.90 -5.87 -5.09
C HIS A 148 -2.71 -4.99 -4.68
N PHE A 149 -1.58 -5.11 -5.40
CA PHE A 149 -0.35 -4.35 -5.14
C PHE A 149 -0.48 -2.87 -5.51
N TYR A 150 -1.19 -2.55 -6.59
CA TYR A 150 -1.42 -1.16 -7.00
C TYR A 150 -2.30 -0.41 -5.98
N MET A 151 -3.32 -1.06 -5.42
CA MET A 151 -4.13 -0.45 -4.34
C MET A 151 -3.27 -0.11 -3.13
N ILE A 152 -2.43 -1.04 -2.67
CA ILE A 152 -1.50 -0.81 -1.55
C ILE A 152 -0.55 0.36 -1.86
N SER A 153 0.04 0.37 -3.05
CA SER A 153 1.01 1.38 -3.49
C SER A 153 0.40 2.77 -3.52
N VAL A 154 -0.77 2.93 -4.15
CA VAL A 154 -1.47 4.21 -4.24
C VAL A 154 -1.89 4.71 -2.85
N VAL A 155 -2.40 3.83 -1.98
CA VAL A 155 -2.78 4.21 -0.61
C VAL A 155 -1.58 4.72 0.18
N LEU A 156 -0.41 4.06 0.08
CA LEU A 156 0.82 4.51 0.72
C LEU A 156 1.25 5.89 0.21
N ILE A 157 1.33 6.07 -1.11
CA ILE A 157 1.73 7.34 -1.73
C ILE A 157 0.83 8.48 -1.27
N LEU A 158 -0.49 8.32 -1.42
CA LEU A 158 -1.46 9.36 -1.06
C LEU A 158 -1.41 9.70 0.42
N SER A 159 -1.29 8.67 1.28
CA SER A 159 -1.35 8.87 2.73
C SER A 159 -0.08 9.54 3.25
N ILE A 160 1.11 9.13 2.78
CA ILE A 160 2.40 9.74 3.13
C ILE A 160 2.42 11.20 2.67
N LEU A 161 2.05 11.47 1.42
CA LEU A 161 2.03 12.82 0.89
C LEU A 161 1.03 13.71 1.64
N ASN A 162 -0.17 13.23 1.97
CA ASN A 162 -1.11 14.04 2.77
C ASN A 162 -0.58 14.34 4.18
N CYS A 163 0.18 13.44 4.80
CA CYS A 163 0.87 13.76 6.05
C CYS A 163 1.90 14.89 5.84
N LEU A 164 2.80 14.76 4.84
CA LEU A 164 3.86 15.73 4.58
C LEU A 164 3.32 17.11 4.18
N TYR A 165 2.38 17.17 3.23
CA TYR A 165 1.70 18.40 2.85
C TYR A 165 0.88 18.97 4.02
N GLY A 166 0.21 18.11 4.79
CA GLY A 166 -0.59 18.52 5.94
C GLY A 166 0.25 19.22 7.02
N PHE A 167 1.36 18.62 7.43
CA PHE A 167 2.28 19.24 8.39
C PHE A 167 2.96 20.48 7.82
N GLY A 168 3.39 20.45 6.55
CA GLY A 168 3.93 21.62 5.86
C GLY A 168 2.96 22.81 5.86
N GLN A 169 1.67 22.55 5.60
CA GLN A 169 0.64 23.58 5.61
C GLN A 169 0.42 24.15 7.02
N ILE A 170 0.45 23.32 8.08
CA ILE A 170 0.35 23.78 9.47
C ILE A 170 1.51 24.71 9.84
N ILE A 171 2.72 24.44 9.36
CA ILE A 171 3.90 25.29 9.63
C ILE A 171 3.76 26.66 8.93
N ILE A 172 3.13 26.70 7.76
CA ILE A 172 2.89 27.94 7.02
C ILE A 172 1.71 28.72 7.61
N SER A 173 0.57 28.08 7.84
CA SER A 173 -0.67 28.74 8.26
C SER A 173 -0.78 28.96 9.78
N ARG A 174 0.03 28.25 10.58
CA ARG A 174 -0.04 28.15 12.05
C ARG A 174 -1.37 27.60 12.59
N GLU A 175 -2.29 27.15 11.73
CA GLU A 175 -3.57 26.58 12.16
C GLU A 175 -3.45 25.11 12.56
N LYS A 176 -3.54 24.82 13.86
CA LYS A 176 -3.43 23.44 14.39
C LYS A 176 -4.71 22.61 14.28
N LYS A 177 -5.71 23.04 13.50
CA LYS A 177 -7.04 22.38 13.41
C LYS A 177 -6.93 20.91 12.99
N ARG A 178 -6.05 20.59 12.03
CA ARG A 178 -5.85 19.22 11.49
C ARG A 178 -4.76 18.42 12.21
N LEU A 179 -4.05 19.00 13.18
CA LEU A 179 -2.85 18.40 13.79
C LEU A 179 -3.11 17.01 14.36
N LYS A 180 -4.15 16.86 15.20
CA LYS A 180 -4.47 15.58 15.83
C LYS A 180 -4.82 14.49 14.81
N SER A 181 -5.54 14.85 13.75
CA SER A 181 -5.90 13.89 12.70
C SER A 181 -4.69 13.47 11.86
N LEU A 182 -3.78 14.39 11.57
CA LEU A 182 -2.55 14.07 10.85
C LEU A 182 -1.60 13.19 11.67
N ILE A 183 -1.53 13.39 12.99
CA ILE A 183 -0.77 12.50 13.88
C ILE A 183 -1.34 11.07 13.81
N VAL A 184 -2.65 10.92 13.93
CA VAL A 184 -3.29 9.60 13.83
C VAL A 184 -3.04 8.96 12.47
N GLN A 185 -3.21 9.72 11.39
CA GLN A 185 -2.94 9.22 10.04
C GLN A 185 -1.46 8.80 9.88
N SER A 186 -0.51 9.58 10.38
CA SER A 186 0.91 9.19 10.36
C SER A 186 1.17 7.89 11.11
N ILE A 187 0.53 7.68 12.26
CA ILE A 187 0.64 6.42 13.02
C ILE A 187 0.07 5.26 12.19
N CYS A 188 -1.13 5.42 11.60
CA CYS A 188 -1.73 4.40 10.73
C CYS A 188 -0.83 4.05 9.54
N VAL A 189 -0.30 5.07 8.85
CA VAL A 189 0.60 4.90 7.70
C VAL A 189 1.89 4.20 8.08
N LEU A 190 2.52 4.57 9.21
CA LEU A 190 3.75 3.93 9.66
C LEU A 190 3.53 2.48 10.05
N MET A 191 2.44 2.17 10.77
CA MET A 191 2.07 0.80 11.09
C MET A 191 1.77 0.00 9.80
N PHE A 192 1.06 0.61 8.84
CA PHE A 192 0.72 -0.05 7.59
C PHE A 192 1.96 -0.33 6.72
N LEU A 193 2.86 0.65 6.60
CA LEU A 193 4.15 0.48 5.95
C LEU A 193 4.98 -0.61 6.64
N GLY A 194 5.03 -0.62 7.97
CA GLY A 194 5.70 -1.65 8.75
C GLY A 194 5.16 -3.05 8.47
N LEU A 195 3.84 -3.22 8.40
CA LEU A 195 3.23 -4.48 8.00
C LEU A 195 3.47 -4.83 6.53
N CYS A 196 3.55 -3.85 5.62
CA CYS A 196 3.92 -4.10 4.23
C CYS A 196 5.34 -4.64 4.14
N ILE A 197 6.29 -4.01 4.83
CA ILE A 197 7.69 -4.47 4.90
C ILE A 197 7.74 -5.87 5.51
N LEU A 198 7.03 -6.09 6.61
CA LEU A 198 6.99 -7.39 7.27
C LEU A 198 6.39 -8.45 6.34
N ALA A 199 5.27 -8.17 5.66
CA ALA A 199 4.66 -9.03 4.66
C ALA A 199 5.60 -9.33 3.49
N CYS A 200 6.49 -8.41 3.12
CA CYS A 200 7.52 -8.69 2.10
C CYS A 200 8.54 -9.72 2.58
N PHE A 201 9.04 -9.57 3.81
CA PHE A 201 10.06 -10.47 4.35
C PHE A 201 9.51 -11.84 4.75
N THR A 202 8.25 -11.90 5.15
CA THR A 202 7.66 -13.12 5.72
C THR A 202 6.65 -13.78 4.80
N ALA A 203 6.00 -13.02 3.89
CA ALA A 203 4.76 -13.39 3.20
C ALA A 203 3.86 -14.28 4.08
N PHE A 204 3.74 -13.83 5.33
CA PHE A 204 3.39 -14.49 6.58
C PHE A 204 3.28 -16.03 6.61
N PHE A 205 4.32 -16.67 6.07
CA PHE A 205 4.67 -18.08 6.15
C PHE A 205 3.71 -19.02 5.38
N ARG A 206 3.62 -18.76 4.07
CA ARG A 206 2.98 -19.61 3.04
C ARG A 206 3.65 -20.99 2.91
N ASP A 207 2.87 -22.05 3.15
CA ASP A 207 3.18 -23.44 2.77
C ASP A 207 2.63 -23.83 1.38
N GLY A 208 2.15 -22.87 0.59
CA GLY A 208 1.46 -23.12 -0.68
C GLY A 208 0.01 -23.63 -0.54
N LYS A 209 -0.52 -23.71 0.68
CA LYS A 209 -1.89 -24.15 0.98
C LYS A 209 -2.84 -22.95 1.05
N ILE A 210 -4.10 -23.17 0.66
CA ILE A 210 -5.18 -22.17 0.80
C ILE A 210 -5.58 -22.00 2.27
N LEU A 211 -5.50 -23.07 3.06
CA LEU A 211 -5.67 -23.01 4.50
C LEU A 211 -4.37 -22.50 5.14
N VAL A 212 -4.43 -21.32 5.75
CA VAL A 212 -3.27 -20.67 6.36
C VAL A 212 -3.16 -21.00 7.85
N SER A 213 -1.95 -20.87 8.40
CA SER A 213 -1.74 -21.05 9.84
C SER A 213 -2.50 -19.97 10.65
N PRO A 214 -2.88 -20.24 11.92
CA PRO A 214 -3.59 -19.26 12.74
C PRO A 214 -2.84 -17.93 12.88
N LEU A 215 -1.50 -17.98 12.96
CA LEU A 215 -0.67 -16.78 13.02
C LEU A 215 -0.73 -15.97 11.72
N SER A 216 -0.66 -16.64 10.56
CA SER A 216 -0.83 -15.99 9.25
C SER A 216 -2.21 -15.38 9.11
N ALA A 217 -3.27 -16.10 9.50
CA ALA A 217 -4.64 -15.62 9.46
C ALA A 217 -4.82 -14.35 10.31
N ALA A 218 -4.27 -14.32 11.53
CA ALA A 218 -4.32 -13.16 12.40
C ALA A 218 -3.59 -11.96 11.77
N LEU A 219 -2.39 -12.17 11.23
CA LEU A 219 -1.59 -11.10 10.61
C LEU A 219 -2.25 -10.57 9.33
N MET A 220 -2.85 -11.43 8.51
CA MET A 220 -3.64 -11.04 7.34
C MET A 220 -4.88 -10.23 7.74
N GLY A 221 -5.63 -10.68 8.74
CA GLY A 221 -6.78 -9.94 9.26
C GLY A 221 -6.40 -8.54 9.75
N VAL A 222 -5.31 -8.44 10.53
CA VAL A 222 -4.78 -7.15 10.98
C VAL A 222 -4.33 -6.29 9.79
N TYR A 223 -3.68 -6.88 8.80
CA TYR A 223 -3.25 -6.19 7.58
C TYR A 223 -4.44 -5.54 6.84
N PHE A 224 -5.52 -6.28 6.63
CA PHE A 224 -6.71 -5.84 5.91
C PHE A 224 -7.48 -4.76 6.67
N ILE A 225 -7.60 -4.90 7.99
CA ILE A 225 -8.19 -3.87 8.86
C ILE A 225 -7.36 -2.60 8.77
N LEU A 226 -6.03 -2.71 8.91
CA LEU A 226 -5.15 -1.55 8.95
C LEU A 226 -5.08 -0.85 7.59
N PHE A 227 -5.15 -1.58 6.48
CA PHE A 227 -5.31 -1.01 5.14
C PHE A 227 -6.54 -0.11 5.07
N GLY A 228 -7.71 -0.63 5.44
CA GLY A 228 -8.96 0.13 5.46
C GLY A 228 -8.88 1.35 6.37
N VAL A 229 -8.40 1.16 7.60
CA VAL A 229 -8.24 2.24 8.59
C VAL A 229 -7.28 3.32 8.09
N THR A 230 -6.23 2.95 7.35
CA THR A 230 -5.30 3.91 6.74
C THR A 230 -6.03 4.79 5.72
N VAL A 231 -6.84 4.21 4.83
CA VAL A 231 -7.64 4.99 3.89
C VAL A 231 -8.70 5.84 4.61
N GLY A 232 -9.39 5.26 5.60
CA GLY A 232 -10.34 5.99 6.44
C GLY A 232 -9.69 7.18 7.13
N SER A 233 -8.48 7.01 7.69
CA SER A 233 -7.72 8.07 8.34
C SER A 233 -7.30 9.18 7.38
N TYR A 234 -6.90 8.82 6.15
CA TYR A 234 -6.61 9.76 5.07
C TYR A 234 -7.85 10.62 4.76
N VAL A 235 -8.99 9.98 4.48
CA VAL A 235 -10.23 10.69 4.15
C VAL A 235 -10.72 11.54 5.32
N GLY A 236 -10.76 10.99 6.53
CA GLY A 236 -11.21 11.73 7.70
C GLY A 236 -10.32 12.93 8.04
N SER A 237 -9.04 12.89 7.69
CA SER A 237 -8.15 14.06 7.80
C SER A 237 -8.58 15.24 6.92
N LEU A 238 -9.23 14.98 5.78
CA LEU A 238 -9.69 15.99 4.82
C LEU A 238 -11.04 16.59 5.26
N PHE A 239 -11.90 15.79 5.90
CA PHE A 239 -13.23 16.20 6.34
C PHE A 239 -13.30 16.64 7.82
N LEU A 240 -12.16 16.75 8.50
CA LEU A 240 -12.10 17.10 9.92
C LEU A 240 -12.72 18.49 10.20
N GLY A 241 -13.66 18.54 11.13
CA GLY A 241 -14.36 19.77 11.53
C GLY A 241 -15.62 20.09 10.73
N LYS A 242 -16.03 19.23 9.78
CA LYS A 242 -17.37 19.25 9.19
C LYS A 242 -18.41 18.54 10.08
N ARG A 243 -19.67 18.50 9.64
CA ARG A 243 -20.77 17.80 10.35
C ARG A 243 -20.41 16.34 10.63
N LYS A 244 -20.99 15.75 11.69
CA LYS A 244 -20.73 14.36 12.14
C LYS A 244 -20.80 13.32 11.00
N LEU A 245 -21.73 13.49 10.05
CA LEU A 245 -21.84 12.66 8.85
C LEU A 245 -20.51 12.58 8.07
N PHE A 246 -19.93 13.73 7.73
CA PHE A 246 -18.72 13.84 6.92
C PHE A 246 -17.45 13.51 7.71
N ALA A 247 -17.40 13.85 9.00
CA ALA A 247 -16.19 13.69 9.79
C ALA A 247 -16.02 12.29 10.41
N VAL A 248 -17.07 11.46 10.46
CA VAL A 248 -17.04 10.14 11.12
C VAL A 248 -17.53 9.03 10.21
N TYR A 249 -18.73 9.16 9.62
CA TYR A 249 -19.37 8.06 8.90
C TYR A 249 -18.79 7.87 7.49
N ILE A 250 -18.55 8.94 6.74
CA ILE A 250 -17.94 8.85 5.40
C ILE A 250 -16.56 8.17 5.44
N PRO A 251 -15.61 8.57 6.32
CA PRO A 251 -14.33 7.89 6.48
C PRO A 251 -14.47 6.39 6.78
N ALA A 252 -15.44 6.01 7.61
CA ALA A 252 -15.66 4.63 7.99
C ALA A 252 -16.26 3.78 6.86
N ILE A 253 -17.22 4.33 6.12
CA ILE A 253 -17.79 3.67 4.93
C ILE A 253 -16.69 3.44 3.90
N ILE A 254 -15.85 4.46 3.65
CA ILE A 254 -14.73 4.33 2.70
C ILE A 254 -13.70 3.31 3.21
N SER A 255 -13.39 3.28 4.51
CA SER A 255 -12.54 2.23 5.09
C SER A 255 -13.07 0.83 4.76
N SER A 256 -14.35 0.56 5.04
CA SER A 256 -14.95 -0.75 4.76
C SER A 256 -14.99 -1.07 3.26
N ILE A 257 -15.33 -0.10 2.40
CA ILE A 257 -15.32 -0.29 0.94
C ILE A 257 -13.91 -0.66 0.46
N MET A 258 -12.88 0.04 0.95
CA MET A 258 -11.50 -0.24 0.54
C MET A 258 -11.03 -1.60 1.06
N THR A 259 -11.35 -1.99 2.30
CA THR A 259 -11.06 -3.35 2.80
C THR A 259 -11.78 -4.41 1.97
N PHE A 260 -13.02 -4.17 1.54
CA PHE A 260 -13.71 -5.08 0.61
C PHE A 260 -12.99 -5.16 -0.75
N LEU A 261 -12.56 -4.03 -1.32
CA LEU A 261 -11.78 -4.02 -2.56
C LEU A 261 -10.45 -4.77 -2.41
N MET A 262 -9.83 -4.77 -1.24
CA MET A 262 -8.65 -5.59 -0.95
C MET A 262 -8.94 -7.09 -1.12
N TYR A 263 -10.08 -7.57 -0.61
CA TYR A 263 -10.55 -8.96 -0.82
C TYR A 263 -10.89 -9.25 -2.27
N VAL A 264 -11.46 -8.28 -3.01
CA VAL A 264 -11.66 -8.43 -4.46
C VAL A 264 -10.31 -8.58 -5.16
N GLY A 265 -9.34 -7.73 -4.82
CA GLY A 265 -7.98 -7.82 -5.34
C GLY A 265 -7.29 -9.14 -5.00
N GLU A 266 -7.48 -9.66 -3.79
CA GLU A 266 -6.97 -10.98 -3.37
C GLU A 266 -7.65 -12.13 -4.12
N THR A 267 -8.96 -12.06 -4.33
CA THR A 267 -9.72 -13.03 -5.13
C THR A 267 -9.16 -13.09 -6.55
N ILE A 268 -8.88 -11.93 -7.15
CA ILE A 268 -8.28 -11.84 -8.49
C ILE A 268 -6.86 -12.39 -8.47
N LEU A 269 -6.06 -12.03 -7.46
CA LEU A 269 -4.69 -12.52 -7.26
C LEU A 269 -4.64 -14.05 -7.17
N LEU A 270 -5.66 -14.68 -6.58
CA LEU A 270 -5.77 -16.12 -6.40
C LEU A 270 -6.78 -16.75 -7.36
N HIS A 271 -6.96 -16.22 -8.57
CA HIS A 271 -7.81 -16.78 -9.64
C HIS A 271 -9.20 -17.29 -9.17
N GLY A 272 -9.91 -16.48 -8.38
CA GLY A 272 -11.25 -16.79 -7.90
C GLY A 272 -11.29 -17.48 -6.53
N TYR A 273 -10.15 -17.69 -5.88
CA TYR A 273 -10.05 -18.25 -4.53
C TYR A 273 -9.69 -17.18 -3.49
N LEU A 274 -9.92 -17.48 -2.21
CA LEU A 274 -9.47 -16.66 -1.08
C LEU A 274 -8.76 -17.55 -0.05
N TYR A 275 -7.79 -16.98 0.66
CA TYR A 275 -7.18 -17.68 1.79
C TYR A 275 -8.21 -17.98 2.87
N ARG A 276 -8.11 -19.17 3.46
CA ARG A 276 -9.02 -19.63 4.52
C ARG A 276 -8.32 -19.55 5.86
N PHE A 277 -8.92 -18.80 6.77
CA PHE A 277 -8.34 -18.49 8.09
C PHE A 277 -8.47 -19.65 9.08
N GLY A 278 -9.26 -20.68 8.73
CA GLY A 278 -9.52 -21.84 9.57
C GLY A 278 -10.50 -22.82 8.92
N LYS A 279 -11.00 -23.78 9.69
CA LYS A 279 -12.06 -24.73 9.30
C LYS A 279 -13.33 -24.49 10.12
N GLY A 280 -14.48 -24.89 9.59
CA GLY A 280 -15.79 -24.73 10.23
C GLY A 280 -16.57 -23.52 9.73
N PHE A 281 -17.84 -23.44 10.14
CA PHE A 281 -18.84 -22.52 9.59
C PHE A 281 -18.39 -21.05 9.50
N PHE A 282 -17.62 -20.57 10.48
CA PHE A 282 -17.16 -19.17 10.51
C PHE A 282 -16.03 -18.85 9.52
N PHE A 283 -15.28 -19.86 9.10
CA PHE A 283 -14.08 -19.73 8.27
C PHE A 283 -14.26 -20.30 6.86
N GLU A 284 -15.34 -21.05 6.63
CA GLU A 284 -15.72 -21.59 5.34
C GLU A 284 -16.52 -20.57 4.53
N SER A 285 -16.41 -20.64 3.20
CA SER A 285 -17.22 -19.80 2.30
C SER A 285 -18.70 -20.06 2.48
N VAL A 286 -19.49 -18.99 2.44
CA VAL A 286 -20.94 -19.10 2.37
C VAL A 286 -21.33 -19.70 1.02
N PRO A 287 -22.30 -20.65 0.95
CA PRO A 287 -22.76 -21.17 -0.34
C PRO A 287 -23.17 -20.05 -1.30
N GLY A 288 -22.56 -20.04 -2.49
CA GLY A 288 -22.79 -19.01 -3.52
C GLY A 288 -21.96 -17.72 -3.38
N ILE A 289 -21.15 -17.57 -2.33
CA ILE A 289 -20.27 -16.40 -2.12
C ILE A 289 -18.85 -16.86 -1.75
N ILE A 290 -17.82 -16.26 -2.36
CA ILE A 290 -16.42 -16.65 -2.12
C ILE A 290 -15.97 -16.30 -0.68
N LEU A 291 -16.51 -15.22 -0.12
CA LEU A 291 -16.23 -14.72 1.23
C LEU A 291 -16.79 -15.62 2.33
N ALA A 292 -16.00 -15.79 3.39
CA ALA A 292 -16.38 -16.41 4.64
C ALA A 292 -16.96 -15.38 5.63
N PRO A 293 -17.73 -15.80 6.66
CA PRO A 293 -18.22 -14.90 7.70
C PRO A 293 -17.13 -14.04 8.36
N VAL A 294 -15.94 -14.61 8.59
CA VAL A 294 -14.78 -13.87 9.13
C VAL A 294 -14.36 -12.67 8.26
N ASP A 295 -14.48 -12.79 6.93
CA ASP A 295 -14.08 -11.73 6.00
C ASP A 295 -15.01 -10.52 6.13
N PHE A 296 -16.31 -10.76 6.28
CA PHE A 296 -17.29 -9.70 6.58
C PHE A 296 -17.00 -9.02 7.92
N TRP A 297 -16.61 -9.79 8.94
CA TRP A 297 -16.20 -9.23 10.23
C TRP A 297 -14.98 -8.32 10.10
N ILE A 298 -13.98 -8.69 9.29
CA ILE A 298 -12.79 -7.88 9.02
C ILE A 298 -13.16 -6.57 8.30
N ILE A 299 -14.04 -6.64 7.30
CA ILE A 299 -14.54 -5.47 6.57
C ILE A 299 -15.27 -4.50 7.52
N LEU A 300 -16.15 -5.02 8.37
CA LEU A 300 -16.88 -4.23 9.36
C LEU A 300 -15.96 -3.67 10.45
N ALA A 301 -14.99 -4.47 10.92
CA ALA A 301 -14.02 -4.06 11.92
C ALA A 301 -13.21 -2.85 11.45
N SER A 302 -12.77 -2.81 10.18
CA SER A 302 -12.06 -1.64 9.63
C SER A 302 -12.88 -0.34 9.75
N GLY A 303 -14.17 -0.39 9.42
CA GLY A 303 -15.09 0.74 9.54
C GLY A 303 -15.34 1.12 10.99
N CYS A 304 -15.61 0.14 11.86
CA CYS A 304 -15.84 0.35 13.29
C CYS A 304 -14.63 1.00 14.00
N VAL A 305 -13.42 0.52 13.71
CA VAL A 305 -12.18 1.12 14.23
C VAL A 305 -12.05 2.58 13.76
N THR A 306 -12.31 2.84 12.47
CA THR A 306 -12.31 4.19 11.92
C THR A 306 -13.34 5.11 12.61
N ILE A 307 -14.56 4.63 12.86
CA ILE A 307 -15.58 5.36 13.63
C ILE A 307 -15.07 5.71 15.02
N LEU A 308 -14.49 4.73 15.72
CA LEU A 308 -14.00 4.91 17.09
C LEU A 308 -12.90 5.98 17.14
N ILE A 309 -11.94 5.92 16.21
CA ILE A 309 -10.87 6.92 16.07
C ILE A 309 -11.46 8.33 15.89
N PHE A 310 -12.35 8.53 14.92
CA PHE A 310 -12.88 9.86 14.62
C PHE A 310 -13.92 10.36 15.63
N LYS A 311 -14.64 9.47 16.32
CA LYS A 311 -15.47 9.84 17.47
C LYS A 311 -14.60 10.37 18.61
N LEU A 312 -13.49 9.69 18.94
CA LEU A 312 -12.57 10.14 19.99
C LEU A 312 -11.90 11.47 19.64
N LEU A 313 -11.51 11.66 18.38
CA LEU A 313 -10.93 12.92 17.89
C LEU A 313 -11.94 14.09 17.95
N ASN A 314 -13.22 13.84 17.65
CA ASN A 314 -14.26 14.87 17.67
C ASN A 314 -14.82 15.14 19.08
N ARG A 315 -14.82 14.17 20.01
CA ARG A 315 -15.33 14.34 21.38
C ARG A 315 -14.54 15.40 22.16
N LYS A 316 -13.22 15.48 21.95
CA LYS A 316 -12.35 16.50 22.57
C LYS A 316 -12.57 17.92 22.05
N LYS A 317 -13.35 18.13 20.99
CA LYS A 317 -13.69 19.47 20.48
C LYS A 317 -14.93 20.05 21.17
N ALA A 318 -15.84 19.20 21.64
CA ALA A 318 -17.06 19.61 22.32
C ALA A 318 -16.85 19.99 23.80
N SER A 319 -15.71 19.63 24.40
CA SER A 319 -15.36 19.97 25.79
C SER A 319 -14.51 21.24 25.92
N VAL A 320 -14.34 22.01 24.84
CA VAL A 320 -13.51 23.23 24.77
C VAL A 320 -14.30 24.40 24.14
N GLN A 321 -15.62 24.26 24.05
CA GLN A 321 -16.58 25.34 23.80
C GLN A 321 -17.42 25.51 25.04
#